data_AF-A0A1G2Y3C4-F1
#
_entry.id   AF-A0A1G2Y3C4-F1
#
_cell.length_a   1.000
_cell.length_b   1.000
_cell.length_c   1.000
_cell.angle_alpha   90.00
_cell.angle_beta   90.00
_cell.angle_gamma   90.00
#
_symmetry.space_group_name_H-M   'P 1'
#
loop_
_entity.id
_entity.type
_entity.pdbx_description
1 polymer ?
#
loop_
_entity_poly.entity_id
_entity_poly.type
_entity_poly.pdbx_seq_one_letter_code
_entity_poly.pdbx_strand_id
1 'polypeptide(L)' 'MTEKLLSKNDICKKLGISRSTFWRKQYILKAKGLQVVRIGKQEKYRAASFDKLIVEAAETETPVY' A
#
# COMPACT_ATOMS: atom_id res chain seq x y z
N MET A 1 12.38 15.99 -3.46
CA MET A 1 11.71 14.77 -3.99
C MET A 1 10.21 14.94 -3.81
N THR A 2 9.44 14.99 -4.89
CA THR A 2 7.99 15.14 -4.83
C THR A 2 7.38 13.88 -4.23
N GLU A 3 6.83 13.97 -3.02
CA GLU A 3 6.18 12.84 -2.36
C GLU A 3 4.97 12.37 -3.18
N LYS A 4 5.10 11.24 -3.86
CA LYS A 4 4.00 10.66 -4.64
C LYS A 4 3.04 9.94 -3.69
N LEU A 5 1.80 10.41 -3.67
CA LEU A 5 0.71 9.82 -2.90
C LEU A 5 -0.15 8.94 -3.81
N LEU A 6 -0.39 7.71 -3.38
CA LEU A 6 -1.23 6.73 -4.04
C LEU A 6 -2.62 6.71 -3.39
N SER A 7 -3.65 6.54 -4.21
CA SER A 7 -5.00 6.24 -3.74
C SER A 7 -5.13 4.73 -3.51
N LYS A 8 -6.18 4.29 -2.79
CA LYS A 8 -6.54 2.87 -2.68
C LYS A 8 -6.59 2.18 -4.05
N ASN A 9 -7.12 2.87 -5.05
CA ASN A 9 -7.20 2.40 -6.43
C ASN A 9 -5.85 2.13 -7.07
N ASP A 10 -4.88 3.03 -6.87
CA ASP A 10 -3.57 2.91 -7.47
C ASP A 10 -2.82 1.71 -6.87
N ILE A 11 -2.96 1.50 -5.55
CA ILE A 11 -2.40 0.32 -4.88
C ILE A 11 -3.05 -0.97 -5.38
N CYS A 12 -4.39 -0.99 -5.47
CA CYS A 12 -5.12 -2.16 -5.97
C CYS A 12 -4.66 -2.54 -7.38
N LYS A 13 -4.50 -1.55 -8.28
CA LYS A 13 -3.97 -1.76 -9.63
C LYS A 13 -2.54 -2.28 -9.62
N LYS A 14 -1.65 -1.68 -8.81
CA LYS A 14 -0.25 -2.11 -8.69
C LYS A 14 -0.12 -3.55 -8.17
N LEU A 15 -0.96 -3.95 -7.21
CA LEU A 15 -0.96 -5.30 -6.64
C LEU A 15 -1.77 -6.31 -7.48
N GLY A 16 -2.54 -5.86 -8.47
CA GLY A 16 -3.46 -6.71 -9.21
C GLY A 16 -4.61 -7.27 -8.36
N ILE A 17 -4.96 -6.61 -7.25
CA ILE A 17 -6.01 -7.09 -6.32
C ILE A 17 -7.28 -6.23 -6.42
N SER A 18 -8.42 -6.83 -6.08
CA SER A 18 -9.68 -6.12 -5.95
C SER A 18 -9.71 -5.25 -4.68
N ARG A 19 -10.51 -4.17 -4.71
CA ARG A 19 -10.70 -3.26 -3.57
C ARG A 19 -11.12 -3.98 -2.30
N SER A 20 -11.98 -4.99 -2.43
CA SER A 20 -12.50 -5.80 -1.32
C SER A 20 -11.37 -6.53 -0.59
N THR A 21 -10.46 -7.13 -1.37
CA THR A 21 -9.26 -7.81 -0.85
C THR A 21 -8.32 -6.80 -0.19
N PHE A 22 -8.12 -5.64 -0.79
CA PHE A 22 -7.34 -4.57 -0.18
C PHE A 22 -7.93 -4.12 1.16
N TRP A 23 -9.24 -3.92 1.27
CA TRP A 23 -9.89 -3.55 2.53
C TRP A 23 -9.65 -4.58 3.64
N ARG A 24 -9.70 -5.88 3.31
CA ARG A 24 -9.40 -6.96 4.26
C ARG A 24 -7.94 -6.98 4.67
N LYS A 25 -7.01 -6.66 3.76
CA LYS A 25 -5.55 -6.74 4.01
C LYS A 25 -4.92 -5.40 4.39
N GLN A 26 -5.66 -4.29 4.38
CA GLN A 26 -5.11 -2.96 4.64
C GLN A 26 -4.46 -2.87 6.03
N TYR A 27 -4.99 -3.57 7.02
CA TYR A 27 -4.47 -3.54 8.39
C TYR A 27 -3.09 -4.21 8.44
N ILE A 28 -2.91 -5.32 7.71
CA ILE A 28 -1.64 -6.03 7.58
C ILE A 28 -0.61 -5.12 6.90
N LEU A 29 -1.00 -4.49 5.79
CA LEU A 29 -0.12 -3.57 5.07
C LEU A 29 0.31 -2.39 5.95
N LYS A 30 -0.63 -1.80 6.72
CA LYS A 30 -0.32 -0.74 7.70
C LYS A 30 0.63 -1.24 8.78
N ALA A 31 0.40 -2.44 9.32
CA ALA A 31 1.26 -3.05 10.34
C ALA A 31 2.67 -3.35 9.81
N LYS A 32 2.81 -3.77 8.56
CA LYS A 32 4.11 -3.98 7.90
C LYS A 32 4.86 -2.67 7.62
N GLY A 33 4.20 -1.50 7.71
CA GLY A 33 4.85 -0.20 7.56
C GLY A 33 4.29 0.70 6.45
N LEU A 34 3.14 0.37 5.87
CA LEU A 34 2.50 1.21 4.86
C LEU A 34 2.06 2.55 5.48
N GLN A 35 2.74 3.63 5.12
CA GLN A 35 2.43 4.97 5.61
C GLN A 35 1.16 5.52 4.95
N VAL A 36 0.23 5.96 5.79
CA VAL A 36 -1.05 6.56 5.39
C VAL A 36 -1.00 8.06 5.66
N VAL A 37 -1.46 8.84 4.68
CA VAL A 37 -1.66 10.28 4.79
C VAL A 37 -3.15 10.55 4.64
N ARG A 38 -3.77 11.16 5.65
CA ARG A 38 -5.16 11.62 5.54
C ARG A 38 -5.19 13.02 4.94
N ILE A 39 -5.91 13.16 3.83
CA ILE A 39 -6.20 14.45 3.20
C ILE A 39 -7.70 14.66 3.25
N GLY A 40 -8.16 15.44 4.23
CA GLY A 40 -9.57 15.58 4.56
C GLY A 40 -10.22 14.22 4.89
N LYS A 41 -11.27 13.85 4.15
CA LYS A 41 -11.98 12.56 4.31
C LYS A 41 -11.33 11.39 3.56
N GLN A 42 -10.29 11.64 2.76
CA GLN A 42 -9.66 10.61 1.93
C GLN A 42 -8.35 10.11 2.55
N GLU A 43 -8.19 8.78 2.59
CA GLU A 43 -6.91 8.15 2.90
C GLU A 43 -6.09 8.01 1.61
N LYS A 44 -4.88 8.55 1.64
CA LYS A 44 -3.83 8.37 0.64
C LYS A 44 -2.67 7.63 1.28
N TYR A 45 -1.79 7.07 0.46
CA TYR A 45 -0.70 6.23 0.91
C TYR A 45 0.60 6.68 0.26
N ARG A 46 1.70 6.71 1.01
CA ARG A 46 2.99 7.09 0.43
C ARG A 46 3.50 5.99 -0.49
N ALA A 47 3.79 6.35 -1.74
CA ALA A 47 4.35 5.42 -2.71
C ALA A 47 5.66 4.82 -2.21
N ALA A 48 6.55 5.63 -1.65
CA ALA A 48 7.85 5.17 -1.14
C ALA A 48 7.74 4.04 -0.11
N SER A 49 6.82 4.14 0.85
CA SER A 49 6.58 3.08 1.83
C SER A 49 5.98 1.84 1.21
N PHE A 50 5.11 2.01 0.22
CA PHE A 50 4.50 0.90 -0.51
C PHE A 50 5.51 0.16 -1.38
N ASP A 51 6.36 0.87 -2.12
CA ASP A 51 7.39 0.26 -2.95
C ASP A 51 8.45 -0.47 -2.09
N LYS A 52 8.79 0.04 -0.90
CA LYS A 52 9.61 -0.70 0.08
C LYS A 52 8.99 -2.03 0.49
N LEU A 53 7.69 -2.05 0.79
CA LEU A 53 6.98 -3.28 1.15
C LEU A 53 6.97 -4.31 0.03
N ILE A 54 6.88 -3.87 -1.24
CA ILE A 54 6.97 -4.78 -2.38
C ILE A 54 8.37 -5.38 -2.47
N VAL A 55 9.41 -4.56 -2.32
CA VAL A 55 10.80 -5.02 -2.35
C VAL A 55 11.06 -6.01 -1.23
N GLU A 56 10.69 -5.69 0.01
CA GLU A 56 10.86 -6.60 1.16
C GLU A 56 10.09 -7.92 0.98
N ALA A 57 8.89 -7.88 0.41
CA ALA A 57 8.12 -9.08 0.13
C ALA A 57 8.73 -9.93 -1.00
N ALA A 58 9.31 -9.28 -2.02
CA ALA A 58 10.02 -9.96 -3.09
C ALA A 58 11.32 -10.62 -2.59
N GLU A 59 12.02 -9.97 -1.65
CA GLU A 59 13.25 -10.51 -1.05
C GLU A 59 13.00 -11.66 -0.07
N THR A 60 11.84 -11.68 0.60
CA THR A 60 11.52 -12.69 1.61
C THR A 60 10.70 -13.87 1.07
N GLU A 61 10.39 -13.91 -0.23
CA GLU A 61 9.42 -14.83 -0.87
C GLU A 61 8.06 -14.89 -0.13
N THR A 62 7.78 -13.92 0.76
CA THR A 62 6.52 -13.87 1.49
C THR A 62 5.53 -13.03 0.70
N PRO A 63 4.30 -13.51 0.48
CA PRO A 63 3.31 -12.74 -0.24
C PRO A 63 3.04 -11.40 0.47
N VAL A 64 2.98 -10.32 -0.31
CA VAL A 64 2.59 -8.96 0.16
C VAL A 64 1.19 -8.98 0.80
N TYR A 65 0.42 -10.06 0.58
CA TYR A 65 -0.99 -10.19 0.91
C TYR A 65 -1.29 -11.28 1.92
#